data_AF-A0A1G2U1W6-F1
#
_entry.id   AF-A0A1G2U1W6-F1
#
_cell.length_a   1.000
_cell.length_b   1.000
_cell.length_c   1.000
_cell.angle_alpha   90.00
_cell.angle_beta   90.00
_cell.angle_gamma   90.00
#
_symmetry.space_group_name_H-M   'P 1'
#
loop_
_entity.id
_entity.type
_entity.pdbx_description
1 polymer ?
#
loop_
_entity_poly.entity_id
_entity_poly.type
_entity_poly.pdbx_seq_one_letter_code
_entity_poly.pdbx_strand_id
1 'polypeptide(L)'
;MMSQMRDESFSQHLEKWLKSDRPKTLQGLIDNFAEKSFAILFLVLMSIPALPLPTGGVTHIFEIIAMLLALELIAGVRQVWLPKNWGRLNLSSRLQNSTLPFLIKSIRQLEKFTRPRLNVVISNFIVVRLIGLLVFILTFFAFVAPPFSGLDTLPSLGVVLIALAIILEDFLLFVFSLTIGLVGIGLVIAIGKTLISLIAS
;
A
#
# COMPACT_ATOMS: atom_id res chain seq x y z
N MET A 1 27.93 -14.47 -8.18
CA MET A 1 26.84 -14.29 -7.18
C MET A 1 25.96 -13.06 -7.46
N MET A 2 26.48 -11.97 -8.07
CA MET A 2 25.70 -10.80 -8.50
C MET A 2 24.90 -10.99 -9.81
N SER A 3 25.02 -12.14 -10.50
CA SER A 3 24.28 -12.46 -11.73
C SER A 3 22.96 -13.20 -11.51
N GLN A 4 22.69 -13.73 -10.31
CA GLN A 4 21.44 -14.45 -9.99
C GLN A 4 20.30 -13.54 -9.50
N MET A 5 20.58 -12.29 -9.15
CA MET A 5 19.56 -11.38 -8.59
C MET A 5 18.68 -10.66 -9.63
N ARG A 6 18.92 -10.88 -10.94
CA ARG A 6 18.15 -10.22 -12.01
C ARG A 6 16.92 -11.01 -12.49
N ASP A 7 16.77 -12.27 -12.09
CA ASP A 7 15.69 -13.16 -12.54
C ASP A 7 14.71 -13.59 -11.43
N GLU A 8 14.97 -13.25 -10.18
CA GLU A 8 14.06 -13.59 -9.06
C GLU A 8 12.89 -12.60 -9.03
N SER A 9 11.65 -13.12 -9.13
CA SER A 9 10.46 -12.28 -9.07
C SER A 9 10.26 -11.71 -7.67
N PHE A 10 9.50 -10.62 -7.54
CA PHE A 10 9.29 -9.98 -6.24
C PHE A 10 8.62 -10.94 -5.25
N SER A 11 7.63 -11.73 -5.71
CA SER A 11 6.96 -12.72 -4.88
C SER A 11 7.92 -13.79 -4.35
N GLN A 12 8.88 -14.24 -5.18
CA GLN A 12 9.91 -15.19 -4.77
C GLN A 12 10.86 -14.60 -3.72
N HIS A 13 11.32 -13.37 -3.94
CA HIS A 13 12.20 -12.68 -2.99
C HIS A 13 11.50 -12.47 -1.63
N LEU A 14 10.22 -12.06 -1.65
CA LEU A 14 9.41 -11.91 -0.44
C LEU A 14 9.17 -13.25 0.27
N GLU A 15 8.85 -14.30 -0.46
CA GLU A 15 8.65 -15.64 0.08
C GLU A 15 9.94 -16.21 0.71
N LYS A 16 11.08 -16.02 0.04
CA LYS A 16 12.39 -16.44 0.52
C LYS A 16 12.79 -15.68 1.79
N TRP A 17 12.57 -14.37 1.81
CA TRP A 17 12.78 -13.59 3.02
C TRP A 17 11.87 -14.08 4.15
N LEU A 18 10.58 -14.33 3.88
CA LEU A 18 9.62 -14.81 4.88
C LEU A 18 9.96 -16.21 5.44
N LYS A 19 10.53 -17.11 4.61
CA LYS A 19 10.92 -18.46 5.02
C LYS A 19 12.30 -18.55 5.68
N SER A 20 13.13 -17.52 5.56
CA SER A 20 14.48 -17.53 6.17
C SER A 20 14.44 -17.49 7.70
N ASP A 21 15.48 -17.96 8.37
CA ASP A 21 15.60 -17.91 9.85
C ASP A 21 15.87 -16.49 10.41
N ARG A 22 15.94 -15.47 9.53
CA ARG A 22 16.16 -14.09 9.95
C ARG A 22 14.93 -13.53 10.67
N PRO A 23 15.10 -12.71 11.71
CA PRO A 23 13.98 -12.11 12.43
C PRO A 23 13.13 -11.23 11.48
N LYS A 24 11.80 -11.40 11.55
CA LYS A 24 10.84 -10.65 10.72
C LYS A 24 10.48 -9.35 11.39
N THR A 25 11.40 -8.39 11.34
CA THR A 25 11.18 -7.05 11.90
C THR A 25 10.81 -6.04 10.82
N LEU A 26 10.26 -4.90 11.24
CA LEU A 26 10.04 -3.76 10.33
C LEU A 26 11.35 -3.29 9.69
N GLN A 27 12.46 -3.22 10.45
CA GLN A 27 13.77 -2.89 9.88
C GLN A 27 14.23 -3.93 8.86
N GLY A 28 14.03 -5.22 9.16
CA GLY A 28 14.38 -6.29 8.22
C GLY A 28 13.61 -6.16 6.90
N LEU A 29 12.35 -5.75 6.93
CA LEU A 29 11.57 -5.48 5.71
C LEU A 29 12.14 -4.29 4.93
N ILE A 30 12.55 -3.22 5.61
CA ILE A 30 13.16 -2.03 4.98
C ILE A 30 14.50 -2.38 4.35
N ASP A 31 15.36 -3.10 5.07
CA ASP A 31 16.70 -3.44 4.60
C ASP A 31 16.70 -4.38 3.38
N ASN A 32 15.70 -5.27 3.28
CA ASN A 32 15.64 -6.24 2.17
C ASN A 32 14.91 -5.70 0.93
N PHE A 33 13.99 -4.73 1.08
CA PHE A 33 13.15 -4.25 -0.02
C PHE A 33 13.30 -2.75 -0.36
N ALA A 34 14.06 -1.99 0.43
CA ALA A 34 14.43 -0.59 0.21
C ALA A 34 13.26 0.30 -0.28
N GLU A 35 13.34 0.81 -1.52
CA GLU A 35 12.33 1.70 -2.09
C GLU A 35 10.95 1.00 -2.24
N LYS A 36 10.92 -0.33 -2.42
CA LYS A 36 9.68 -1.12 -2.48
C LYS A 36 9.05 -1.35 -1.10
N SER A 37 9.76 -1.08 -0.01
CA SER A 37 9.23 -1.26 1.36
C SER A 37 8.04 -0.35 1.63
N PHE A 38 8.01 0.88 1.09
CA PHE A 38 6.83 1.75 1.16
C PHE A 38 5.60 1.08 0.53
N ALA A 39 5.75 0.52 -0.68
CA ALA A 39 4.66 -0.18 -1.36
C ALA A 39 4.19 -1.40 -0.55
N ILE A 40 5.09 -2.19 0.03
CA ILE A 40 4.69 -3.32 0.90
C ILE A 40 3.91 -2.83 2.11
N LEU A 41 4.35 -1.75 2.76
CA LEU A 41 3.68 -1.20 3.93
C LEU A 41 2.30 -0.65 3.56
N PHE A 42 2.17 0.13 2.48
CA PHE A 42 0.86 0.57 1.99
C PHE A 42 -0.05 -0.60 1.66
N LEU A 43 0.49 -1.62 0.98
CA LEU A 43 -0.25 -2.83 0.65
C LEU A 43 -0.80 -3.48 1.91
N VAL A 44 0.05 -3.72 2.91
CA VAL A 44 -0.32 -4.37 4.17
C VAL A 44 -1.31 -3.54 4.98
N LEU A 45 -1.02 -2.25 5.17
CA LEU A 45 -1.82 -1.34 6.00
C LEU A 45 -3.21 -1.11 5.39
N MET A 46 -3.27 -0.90 4.07
CA MET A 46 -4.51 -0.60 3.36
C MET A 46 -5.28 -1.85 2.91
N SER A 47 -4.67 -3.04 2.96
CA SER A 47 -5.40 -4.30 2.67
C SER A 47 -6.56 -4.55 3.63
N ILE A 48 -6.47 -4.10 4.89
CA ILE A 48 -7.55 -4.28 5.86
C ILE A 48 -8.71 -3.29 5.58
N PRO A 49 -8.47 -1.96 5.47
CA PRO A 49 -9.49 -1.00 5.04
C PRO A 49 -10.08 -1.26 3.64
N ALA A 50 -9.33 -1.90 2.74
CA ALA A 50 -9.83 -2.24 1.39
C ALA A 50 -10.80 -3.43 1.36
N LEU A 51 -11.03 -4.11 2.49
CA LEU A 51 -12.07 -5.12 2.58
C LEU A 51 -13.39 -4.47 2.97
N PRO A 52 -14.53 -4.84 2.34
CA PRO A 52 -15.85 -4.33 2.68
C PRO A 52 -16.35 -4.94 4.00
N LEU A 53 -15.62 -4.66 5.09
CA LEU A 53 -15.92 -5.11 6.43
C LEU A 53 -16.41 -3.92 7.26
N PRO A 54 -17.43 -4.09 8.11
CA PRO A 54 -17.82 -3.06 9.06
C PRO A 54 -16.74 -2.97 10.16
N THR A 55 -15.67 -2.22 9.89
CA THR A 55 -14.49 -2.14 10.77
C THR A 55 -14.67 -1.18 11.95
N GLY A 56 -15.82 -0.50 12.05
CA GLY A 56 -16.16 0.35 13.19
C GLY A 56 -15.11 1.41 13.54
N GLY A 57 -14.36 1.90 12.55
CA GLY A 57 -13.29 2.88 12.74
C GLY A 57 -11.97 2.31 13.26
N VAL A 58 -11.86 1.00 13.50
CA VAL A 58 -10.59 0.34 13.89
C VAL A 58 -9.52 0.51 12.81
N THR A 59 -9.93 0.73 11.55
CA THR A 59 -9.05 0.93 10.41
C THR A 59 -8.36 2.29 10.37
N HIS A 60 -8.84 3.28 11.12
CA HIS A 60 -8.26 4.63 11.13
C HIS A 60 -6.79 4.66 11.57
N ILE A 61 -6.38 3.74 12.45
CA ILE A 61 -4.97 3.65 12.86
C ILE A 61 -4.09 3.28 11.64
N PHE A 62 -4.55 2.35 10.80
CA PHE A 62 -3.80 1.96 9.60
C PHE A 62 -3.74 3.09 8.58
N GLU A 63 -4.83 3.83 8.41
CA GLU A 63 -4.91 4.99 7.52
C GLU A 63 -3.98 6.13 7.98
N ILE A 64 -3.95 6.42 9.29
CA ILE A 64 -3.04 7.43 9.86
C ILE A 64 -1.58 7.04 9.61
N ILE A 65 -1.21 5.79 9.86
CA ILE A 65 0.15 5.30 9.62
C ILE A 65 0.49 5.39 8.12
N ALA A 66 -0.44 4.99 7.24
CA ALA A 66 -0.25 5.09 5.79
C ALA A 66 -0.11 6.55 5.33
N MET A 67 -0.88 7.50 5.88
CA MET A 67 -0.72 8.92 5.58
C MET A 67 0.66 9.45 6.01
N LEU A 68 1.17 9.05 7.19
CA LEU A 68 2.51 9.45 7.63
C LEU A 68 3.59 8.92 6.68
N LEU A 69 3.52 7.65 6.29
CA LEU A 69 4.44 7.06 5.31
C LEU A 69 4.34 7.74 3.93
N ALA A 70 3.13 8.15 3.52
CA ALA A 70 2.93 8.90 2.29
C ALA A 70 3.57 10.29 2.35
N LEU A 71 3.51 10.97 3.51
CA LEU A 71 4.20 12.24 3.74
C LEU A 71 5.73 12.10 3.66
N GLU A 72 6.30 11.01 4.19
CA GLU A 72 7.73 10.71 4.02
C GLU A 72 8.10 10.60 2.53
N LEU A 73 7.27 9.90 1.76
CA LEU A 73 7.47 9.74 0.32
C LEU A 73 7.38 11.08 -0.43
N ILE A 74 6.43 11.95 -0.05
CA ILE A 74 6.28 13.32 -0.59
C ILE A 74 7.51 14.18 -0.25
N ALA A 75 8.07 14.04 0.96
CA ALA A 75 9.31 14.72 1.34
C ALA A 75 10.52 14.23 0.52
N GLY A 76 10.41 13.11 -0.19
CA GLY A 76 11.47 12.51 -1.00
C GLY A 76 12.37 11.58 -0.20
N VAL A 77 11.89 11.07 0.93
CA VAL A 77 12.60 10.06 1.72
C VAL A 77 12.64 8.75 0.92
N ARG A 78 13.84 8.21 0.70
CA ARG A 78 14.04 6.99 -0.13
C ARG A 78 13.85 5.67 0.64
N GLN A 79 13.88 5.72 1.97
CA GLN A 79 13.72 4.56 2.84
C GLN A 79 12.83 4.95 4.01
N VAL A 80 11.87 4.10 4.33
CA VAL A 80 10.90 4.32 5.42
C VAL A 80 11.63 4.74 6.69
N TRP A 81 11.31 5.91 7.21
CA TRP A 81 11.91 6.40 8.43
C TRP A 81 11.15 5.85 9.63
N LEU A 82 11.77 4.93 10.36
CA LEU A 82 11.18 4.39 11.58
C LEU A 82 11.71 5.13 12.82
N PRO A 83 10.86 5.36 13.84
CA PRO A 83 11.33 5.71 15.16
C PRO A 83 12.35 4.68 15.66
N LYS A 84 13.39 5.11 16.38
CA LYS A 84 14.53 4.26 16.82
C LYS A 84 14.13 2.93 17.47
N ASN A 85 12.96 2.87 18.11
CA ASN A 85 12.49 1.69 18.83
C ASN A 85 11.63 0.75 17.96
N TRP A 86 11.10 1.23 16.83
CA TRP A 86 10.14 0.50 16.01
C TRP A 86 10.81 -0.46 15.04
N GLY A 87 12.05 -0.18 14.62
CA GLY A 87 12.80 -1.07 13.74
C GLY A 87 12.98 -2.49 14.29
N ARG A 88 12.97 -2.65 15.63
CA ARG A 88 13.09 -3.95 16.32
C ARG A 88 11.76 -4.66 16.54
N LEU A 89 10.63 -4.01 16.23
CA LEU A 89 9.32 -4.62 16.36
C LEU A 89 9.20 -5.76 15.35
N ASN A 90 8.89 -6.96 15.88
CA ASN A 90 8.54 -8.09 15.05
C ASN A 90 7.19 -7.83 14.38
N LEU A 91 7.10 -8.16 13.09
CA LEU A 91 5.85 -8.23 12.36
C LEU A 91 4.89 -9.16 13.13
N SER A 92 3.60 -8.79 13.21
CA SER A 92 2.65 -9.61 13.95
C SER A 92 2.56 -11.03 13.37
N SER A 93 2.26 -12.03 14.22
CA SER A 93 2.09 -13.42 13.76
C SER A 93 1.01 -13.54 12.68
N ARG A 94 -0.07 -12.74 12.78
CA ARG A 94 -1.10 -12.63 11.74
C ARG A 94 -0.51 -12.14 10.42
N LEU A 95 0.34 -11.12 10.45
CA LEU A 95 0.97 -10.60 9.25
C LEU A 95 1.88 -11.65 8.59
N GLN A 96 2.69 -12.34 9.39
CA GLN A 96 3.63 -13.36 8.90
C GLN A 96 2.94 -14.61 8.36
N ASN A 97 1.90 -15.11 9.05
CA ASN A 97 1.32 -16.42 8.76
C ASN A 97 0.05 -16.37 7.89
N SER A 98 -0.55 -15.19 7.70
CA SER A 98 -1.79 -15.05 6.93
C SER A 98 -1.68 -13.97 5.86
N THR A 99 -1.41 -12.72 6.25
CA THR A 99 -1.43 -11.60 5.31
C THR A 99 -0.32 -11.69 4.26
N LEU A 100 0.95 -11.85 4.66
CA LEU A 100 2.06 -11.94 3.72
C LEU A 100 1.94 -13.15 2.78
N PRO A 101 1.61 -14.38 3.24
CA PRO A 101 1.36 -15.51 2.35
C PRO A 101 0.24 -15.26 1.34
N PHE A 102 -0.86 -14.61 1.76
CA PHE A 102 -1.95 -14.23 0.87
C PHE A 102 -1.49 -13.20 -0.18
N LEU A 103 -0.75 -12.18 0.24
CA LEU A 103 -0.19 -11.17 -0.66
C LEU A 103 0.82 -11.79 -1.64
N ILE A 104 1.72 -12.65 -1.18
CA ILE A 104 2.68 -13.37 -2.04
C ILE A 104 1.93 -14.16 -3.11
N LYS A 105 0.86 -14.90 -2.75
CA LYS A 105 0.06 -15.66 -3.72
C LYS A 105 -0.61 -14.74 -4.74
N SER A 106 -1.17 -13.63 -4.29
CA SER A 106 -1.85 -12.64 -5.15
C SER A 106 -0.87 -11.96 -6.10
N ILE A 107 0.27 -11.50 -5.58
CA ILE A 107 1.37 -10.91 -6.35
C ILE A 107 1.87 -11.92 -7.38
N ARG A 108 2.13 -13.17 -7.00
CA ARG A 108 2.59 -14.22 -7.92
C ARG A 108 1.60 -14.51 -9.05
N GLN A 109 0.29 -14.38 -8.81
CA GLN A 109 -0.70 -14.48 -9.87
C GLN A 109 -0.60 -13.30 -10.83
N LEU A 110 -0.49 -12.08 -10.31
CA LEU A 110 -0.37 -10.87 -11.12
C LEU A 110 0.96 -10.78 -11.88
N GLU A 111 2.06 -11.30 -11.32
CA GLU A 111 3.36 -11.44 -11.99
C GLU A 111 3.26 -12.27 -13.28
N LYS A 112 2.31 -13.22 -13.38
CA LYS A 112 2.11 -14.01 -14.62
C LYS A 112 1.50 -13.18 -15.75
N PHE A 113 0.71 -12.17 -15.41
CA PHE A 113 0.04 -11.28 -16.35
C PHE A 113 0.90 -10.05 -16.68
N THR A 114 1.75 -9.64 -15.75
CA THR A 114 2.59 -8.45 -15.85
C THR A 114 3.94 -8.77 -16.49
N ARG A 115 4.42 -7.89 -17.39
CA ARG A 115 5.86 -7.87 -17.77
C ARG A 115 6.51 -6.66 -17.10
N PRO A 116 7.59 -6.80 -16.32
CA PRO A 116 8.22 -5.71 -15.59
C PRO A 116 8.78 -4.69 -16.58
N ARG A 117 8.05 -3.58 -16.79
CA ARG A 117 8.39 -2.53 -17.76
C ARG A 117 8.55 -1.14 -17.11
N LEU A 118 8.24 -0.96 -15.82
CA LEU A 118 8.31 0.34 -15.12
C LEU A 118 9.68 0.71 -14.51
N ASN A 119 10.75 -0.06 -14.72
CA ASN A 119 12.05 0.19 -14.09
C ASN A 119 12.60 1.64 -14.33
N VAL A 120 12.12 2.34 -15.36
CA VAL A 120 12.49 3.73 -15.70
C VAL A 120 11.66 4.79 -14.96
N VAL A 121 10.43 4.48 -14.54
CA VAL A 121 9.47 5.48 -14.01
C VAL A 121 9.65 5.71 -12.51
N ILE A 122 10.02 4.67 -11.75
CA ILE A 122 10.21 4.76 -10.28
C ILE A 122 11.56 5.41 -9.92
N SER A 123 12.52 5.45 -10.85
CA SER A 123 13.82 6.09 -10.64
C SER A 123 13.74 7.63 -10.53
N ASN A 124 12.62 8.24 -10.97
CA ASN A 124 12.46 9.68 -10.94
C ASN A 124 11.86 10.15 -9.60
N PHE A 125 12.62 11.00 -8.90
CA PHE A 125 12.21 11.61 -7.63
C PHE A 125 10.85 12.34 -7.69
N ILE A 126 10.50 12.92 -8.85
CA ILE A 126 9.22 13.61 -9.04
C ILE A 126 8.08 12.60 -9.02
N VAL A 127 8.25 11.46 -9.71
CA VAL A 127 7.23 10.42 -9.79
C VAL A 127 6.97 9.81 -8.42
N VAL A 128 8.03 9.53 -7.65
CA VAL A 128 7.91 9.00 -6.29
C VAL A 128 7.11 9.95 -5.39
N ARG A 129 7.35 11.27 -5.48
CA ARG A 129 6.59 12.28 -4.74
C ARG A 129 5.13 12.35 -5.18
N LEU A 130 4.85 12.26 -6.48
CA LEU A 130 3.48 12.24 -7.01
C LEU A 130 2.72 11.00 -6.54
N ILE A 131 3.37 9.83 -6.52
CA ILE A 131 2.81 8.60 -5.95
C ILE A 131 2.49 8.80 -4.47
N GLY A 132 3.42 9.37 -3.69
CA GLY A 132 3.18 9.70 -2.29
C GLY A 132 1.97 10.62 -2.11
N LEU A 133 1.84 11.66 -2.95
CA LEU A 133 0.70 12.57 -2.93
C LEU A 133 -0.62 11.86 -3.24
N LEU A 134 -0.64 11.00 -4.25
CA LEU A 134 -1.83 10.22 -4.63
C LEU A 134 -2.26 9.28 -3.52
N VAL A 135 -1.30 8.55 -2.93
CA VAL A 135 -1.56 7.67 -1.78
C VAL A 135 -2.10 8.48 -0.61
N PHE A 136 -1.48 9.62 -0.29
CA PHE A 136 -1.95 10.50 0.78
C PHE A 136 -3.40 10.96 0.57
N ILE A 137 -3.73 11.44 -0.64
CA ILE A 137 -5.08 11.90 -0.97
C ILE A 137 -6.08 10.75 -0.83
N LEU A 138 -5.80 9.58 -1.40
CA LEU A 138 -6.71 8.43 -1.34
C LEU A 138 -6.91 7.94 0.10
N THR A 139 -5.84 7.83 0.87
CA THR A 139 -5.94 7.44 2.29
C THR A 139 -6.65 8.50 3.12
N PHE A 140 -6.46 9.79 2.83
CA PHE A 140 -7.20 10.86 3.50
C PHE A 140 -8.71 10.78 3.23
N PHE A 141 -9.12 10.51 1.99
CA PHE A 141 -10.52 10.29 1.66
C PHE A 141 -11.10 9.01 2.28
N ALA A 142 -10.29 7.95 2.40
CA ALA A 142 -10.69 6.77 3.18
C ALA A 142 -10.93 7.14 4.65
N PHE A 143 -10.01 7.89 5.25
CA PHE A 143 -10.09 8.32 6.66
C PHE A 143 -11.30 9.22 6.95
N VAL A 144 -11.66 10.12 6.03
CA VAL A 144 -12.82 11.01 6.19
C VAL A 144 -14.15 10.30 5.87
N ALA A 145 -14.11 9.12 5.23
CA ALA A 145 -15.33 8.41 4.89
C ALA A 145 -16.13 8.05 6.16
N PRO A 146 -17.46 8.17 6.14
CA PRO A 146 -18.28 7.87 7.30
C PRO A 146 -18.07 6.42 7.76
N PRO A 147 -17.89 6.16 9.07
CA PRO A 147 -17.76 4.80 9.57
C PRO A 147 -19.02 3.99 9.24
N PHE A 148 -18.85 2.69 9.00
CA PHE A 148 -19.92 1.75 8.62
C PHE A 148 -20.59 1.98 7.25
N SER A 149 -20.12 2.94 6.46
CA SER A 149 -20.66 3.17 5.10
C SER A 149 -20.03 2.27 4.04
N GLY A 150 -18.87 1.66 4.34
CA GLY A 150 -18.07 0.91 3.37
C GLY A 150 -17.45 1.78 2.28
N LEU A 151 -17.56 3.11 2.36
CA LEU A 151 -17.05 4.05 1.37
C LEU A 151 -15.53 4.24 1.45
N ASP A 152 -14.93 3.91 2.60
CA ASP A 152 -13.49 3.80 2.81
C ASP A 152 -12.85 2.68 2.00
N THR A 153 -13.63 1.66 1.61
CA THR A 153 -13.17 0.50 0.85
C THR A 153 -12.56 0.89 -0.49
N LEU A 154 -13.22 1.77 -1.26
CA LEU A 154 -12.81 2.07 -2.64
C LEU A 154 -11.53 2.92 -2.71
N PRO A 155 -11.38 4.03 -1.96
CA PRO A 155 -10.12 4.75 -1.91
C PRO A 155 -8.97 3.86 -1.38
N SER A 156 -9.25 3.05 -0.35
CA SER A 156 -8.27 2.09 0.21
C SER A 156 -7.83 1.04 -0.80
N LEU A 157 -8.78 0.49 -1.57
CA LEU A 157 -8.51 -0.43 -2.66
C LEU A 157 -7.66 0.24 -3.75
N GLY A 158 -7.92 1.51 -4.06
CA GLY A 158 -7.06 2.31 -4.93
C GLY A 158 -5.61 2.31 -4.46
N VAL A 159 -5.35 2.54 -3.17
CA VAL A 159 -4.00 2.50 -2.59
C VAL A 159 -3.38 1.11 -2.68
N VAL A 160 -4.13 0.05 -2.36
CA VAL A 160 -3.70 -1.35 -2.48
C VAL A 160 -3.27 -1.66 -3.92
N LEU A 161 -4.06 -1.24 -4.91
CA LEU A 161 -3.75 -1.45 -6.33
C LEU A 161 -2.56 -0.60 -6.79
N ILE A 162 -2.40 0.63 -6.32
CA ILE A 162 -1.20 1.45 -6.55
C ILE A 162 0.04 0.74 -6.00
N ALA A 163 -0.02 0.23 -4.77
CA ALA A 163 1.07 -0.50 -4.15
C ALA A 163 1.45 -1.76 -4.95
N LEU A 164 0.45 -2.52 -5.43
CA LEU A 164 0.69 -3.66 -6.32
C LEU A 164 1.32 -3.23 -7.64
N ALA A 165 0.87 -2.14 -8.26
CA ALA A 165 1.44 -1.62 -9.49
C ALA A 165 2.91 -1.24 -9.34
N ILE A 166 3.29 -0.65 -8.20
CA ILE A 166 4.68 -0.32 -7.86
C ILE A 166 5.51 -1.59 -7.64
N ILE A 167 4.98 -2.56 -6.89
CA ILE A 167 5.67 -3.82 -6.61
C ILE A 167 5.97 -4.59 -7.90
N LEU A 168 4.96 -4.69 -8.77
CA LEU A 168 4.98 -5.44 -10.03
C LEU A 168 5.63 -4.67 -11.17
N GLU A 169 5.86 -3.37 -10.99
CA GLU A 169 6.36 -2.49 -12.05
C GLU A 169 5.46 -2.51 -13.32
N ASP A 170 4.13 -2.49 -13.10
CA ASP A 170 3.10 -2.41 -14.16
C ASP A 170 2.43 -1.03 -14.27
N PHE A 171 2.60 -0.36 -15.42
CA PHE A 171 1.97 0.94 -15.69
C PHE A 171 0.45 0.85 -15.94
N LEU A 172 -0.02 -0.20 -16.61
CA LEU A 172 -1.45 -0.39 -16.87
C LEU A 172 -2.19 -0.63 -15.56
N LEU A 173 -1.61 -1.42 -14.66
CA LEU A 173 -2.16 -1.61 -13.32
C LEU A 173 -2.18 -0.29 -12.53
N PHE A 174 -1.16 0.56 -12.70
CA PHE A 174 -1.14 1.89 -12.09
C PHE A 174 -2.24 2.81 -12.64
N VAL A 175 -2.46 2.84 -13.95
CA VAL A 175 -3.55 3.64 -14.52
C VAL A 175 -4.91 3.10 -14.07
N PHE A 176 -5.08 1.78 -14.04
CA PHE A 176 -6.29 1.16 -13.54
C PHE A 176 -6.55 1.50 -12.06
N SER A 177 -5.52 1.44 -11.21
CA SER A 177 -5.66 1.79 -9.79
C SER A 177 -6.06 3.25 -9.58
N LEU A 178 -5.54 4.18 -10.39
CA LEU A 178 -5.99 5.58 -10.38
C LEU A 178 -7.47 5.73 -10.70
N THR A 179 -7.97 5.02 -11.71
CA THR A 179 -9.40 5.10 -12.05
C THR A 179 -10.29 4.62 -10.91
N ILE A 180 -9.94 3.50 -10.27
CA ILE A 180 -10.66 2.97 -9.11
C ILE A 180 -10.60 3.95 -7.92
N GLY A 181 -9.42 4.50 -7.63
CA GLY A 181 -9.23 5.48 -6.57
C GLY A 181 -10.06 6.75 -6.79
N LEU A 182 -10.06 7.30 -8.01
CA LEU A 182 -10.84 8.50 -8.35
C LEU A 182 -12.35 8.27 -8.23
N VAL A 183 -12.84 7.10 -8.65
CA VAL A 183 -14.25 6.71 -8.46
C VAL A 183 -14.57 6.64 -6.96
N GLY A 184 -13.69 6.06 -6.16
CA GLY A 184 -13.82 6.02 -4.70
C GLY A 184 -13.95 7.41 -4.08
N ILE A 185 -13.05 8.33 -4.44
CA ILE A 185 -13.11 9.73 -3.98
C ILE A 185 -14.43 10.38 -4.37
N GLY A 186 -14.86 10.20 -5.62
CA GLY A 186 -16.13 10.76 -6.12
C GLY A 186 -17.34 10.29 -5.30
N LEU A 187 -17.37 9.01 -4.92
CA LEU A 187 -18.44 8.44 -4.09
C LEU A 187 -18.43 8.99 -2.67
N VAL A 188 -17.25 9.10 -2.05
CA VAL A 188 -17.11 9.71 -0.71
C VAL A 188 -17.64 11.15 -0.72
N ILE A 189 -17.27 11.95 -1.73
CA ILE A 189 -17.73 13.34 -1.85
C ILE A 189 -19.24 13.42 -2.09
N ALA A 190 -19.77 12.59 -3.00
CA ALA A 190 -21.20 12.60 -3.33
C ALA A 190 -22.06 12.31 -2.10
N ILE A 191 -21.69 11.28 -1.33
CA ILE A 191 -22.46 10.86 -0.15
C ILE A 191 -22.26 11.84 1.00
N GLY A 192 -21.02 12.34 1.21
CA GLY A 192 -20.76 13.39 2.18
C GLY A 192 -21.65 14.62 1.96
N LYS A 193 -21.84 15.04 0.71
CA LYS A 193 -22.77 16.13 0.36
C LYS A 193 -24.22 15.80 0.71
N THR A 194 -24.70 14.59 0.41
CA THR A 194 -26.09 14.20 0.73
C THR A 194 -26.38 14.21 2.22
N LEU A 195 -25.43 13.79 3.05
CA LEU A 195 -25.57 13.82 4.51
C LEU A 195 -25.65 15.25 5.04
N ILE A 196 -24.80 16.15 4.55
CA ILE A 196 -24.82 17.57 4.95
C ILE A 196 -26.15 18.22 4.55
N SER A 197 -26.67 17.94 3.35
CA SER A 197 -27.95 18.50 2.90
C SER A 197 -29.14 17.99 3.71
N LEU A 198 -29.09 16.76 4.21
CA LEU A 198 -30.17 16.16 5.01
C LEU A 198 -30.21 16.70 6.44
N ILE A 199 -29.05 17.06 7.01
CA ILE A 199 -28.95 17.67 8.34
C ILE A 199 -29.37 19.16 8.30
N ALA A 200 -29.19 19.80 7.14
CA ALA A 200 -29.51 21.22 6.94
C ALA A 200 -30.98 21.49 6.56
N SER A 201 -31.81 20.46 6.37
CA SER A 201 -33.25 20.54 6.04
C SER A 201 -34.13 20.20 7.23
#